data_AF-A0A954QZU2-F1
#
_entry.id   AF-A0A954QZU2-F1
#
_cell.length_a   1.000
_cell.length_b   1.000
_cell.length_c   1.000
_cell.angle_alpha   90.00
_cell.angle_beta   90.00
_cell.angle_gamma   90.00
#
_symmetry.space_group_name_H-M   'P 1'
#
loop_
_entity.id
_entity.type
_entity.pdbx_description
1 polymer ?
#
loop_
_entity_poly.entity_id
_entity_poly.type
_entity_poly.pdbx_seq_one_letter_code
_entity_poly.pdbx_strand_id
1 'polypeptide(L)' 'MTALAVLACGTNVVRAEVQTNGHPYNILFIISDDLTPTALSCYGNTVCRTPNIDRLAASGTRFTRAYCQG' A
#
# COMPACT_ATOMS: atom_id res chain seq x y z
N MET A 1 40.58 15.87 43.82
CA MET A 1 41.04 16.60 42.62
C MET A 1 40.97 15.61 41.46
N THR A 2 40.05 15.63 40.52
CA THR A 2 39.09 16.65 40.08
C THR A 2 37.97 15.89 39.38
N ALA A 3 36.73 16.23 39.72
CA ALA A 3 35.56 15.85 38.96
C ALA A 3 35.64 16.43 37.54
N LEU A 4 35.28 15.65 36.53
CA LEU A 4 34.80 16.20 35.27
C LEU A 4 33.46 15.55 34.94
N ALA A 5 32.41 16.25 35.37
CA ALA A 5 31.04 15.99 35.00
C ALA A 5 30.91 16.11 33.48
N VAL A 6 30.57 15.02 32.80
CA VAL A 6 30.11 15.09 31.42
C VAL A 6 28.69 15.63 31.43
N LEU A 7 28.65 16.92 31.10
CA LEU A 7 27.54 17.76 30.69
C LEU A 7 26.31 16.98 30.19
N ALA A 8 25.21 17.04 30.96
CA ALA A 8 23.88 16.67 30.52
C ALA A 8 23.46 17.61 29.37
N CYS A 9 23.66 17.18 28.12
CA CYS A 9 23.05 17.85 26.97
C CYS A 9 21.55 17.57 27.03
N GLY A 10 20.79 18.55 27.53
CA GLY A 10 19.34 18.55 27.52
C GLY A 10 18.81 18.55 26.09
N THR A 11 18.74 17.37 25.47
CA THR A 11 17.95 17.18 24.25
C THR A 11 16.49 17.12 24.67
N ASN A 12 15.75 18.20 24.41
CA ASN A 12 14.30 18.12 24.29
C ASN A 12 13.99 17.16 23.14
N VAL A 13 13.78 15.89 23.46
CA VAL A 13 13.26 14.91 22.50
C VAL A 13 11.81 15.32 22.23
N VAL A 14 11.63 16.13 21.19
CA VAL A 14 10.31 16.40 20.63
C VAL A 14 9.80 15.07 20.09
N ARG A 15 8.95 14.40 20.85
CA ARG A 15 8.17 13.26 20.34
C ARG A 15 7.25 13.82 19.26
N ALA A 16 7.51 13.48 18.01
CA ALA A 16 6.53 13.65 16.95
C ALA A 16 5.38 12.67 17.25
N GLU A 17 4.27 13.18 17.79
CA GLU A 17 3.02 12.43 17.79
C GLU A 17 2.60 12.23 16.33
N VAL A 18 2.67 10.99 15.87
CA VAL A 18 2.02 10.60 14.63
C VAL A 18 0.53 10.66 14.90
N GLN A 19 -0.12 11.77 14.52
CA GLN A 19 -1.57 11.86 14.50
C GLN A 19 -2.10 10.84 13.49
N THR A 20 -2.48 9.66 13.99
CA THR A 20 -3.34 8.75 13.26
C THR A 20 -4.70 9.41 13.18
N ASN A 21 -5.02 10.01 12.03
CA ASN A 21 -6.40 10.37 11.67
C ASN A 21 -7.22 9.06 11.62
N GLY A 22 -7.62 8.59 12.80
CA GLY A 22 -8.08 7.23 13.05
C GLY A 22 -9.53 7.01 12.66
N HIS A 23 -9.89 7.43 11.45
CA HIS A 23 -11.12 6.91 10.86
C HIS A 23 -10.81 5.52 10.29
N PRO A 24 -11.60 4.49 10.65
CA PRO A 24 -11.41 3.17 10.09
C PRO A 24 -11.54 3.23 8.55
N TYR A 25 -10.72 2.46 7.85
CA TYR A 25 -10.79 2.37 6.40
C TYR A 25 -12.09 1.69 5.96
N ASN A 26 -12.69 2.22 4.88
CA ASN A 26 -13.77 1.53 4.20
C ASN A 26 -13.19 0.39 3.35
N ILE A 27 -13.81 -0.79 3.40
CA ILE A 27 -13.40 -1.95 2.62
C ILE A 27 -14.44 -2.21 1.53
N LEU A 28 -14.01 -2.17 0.27
CA LEU A 28 -14.81 -2.53 -0.90
C LEU A 28 -14.20 -3.76 -1.56
N PHE A 29 -14.98 -4.84 -1.68
CA PHE A 29 -14.57 -6.07 -2.34
C PHE A 29 -15.40 -6.28 -3.61
N ILE A 30 -14.71 -6.38 -4.75
CA ILE A 30 -15.31 -6.53 -6.08
C ILE A 30 -14.85 -7.86 -6.67
N ILE A 31 -15.79 -8.69 -7.12
CA ILE A 31 -15.53 -9.95 -7.81
C ILE A 31 -16.19 -9.88 -9.19
N SER A 32 -15.51 -10.41 -10.21
CA SER A 32 -16.07 -10.66 -11.53
C SER A 32 -16.16 -12.16 -11.76
N ASP A 33 -17.23 -12.60 -12.42
CA ASP A 33 -17.38 -13.98 -12.87
C ASP A 33 -16.53 -14.24 -14.12
N ASP A 34 -15.96 -15.44 -14.24
CA ASP A 34 -15.15 -15.93 -15.37
C ASP A 34 -14.04 -15.00 -15.90
N LEU A 35 -13.56 -14.05 -15.09
CA LEU A 35 -12.53 -13.11 -15.51
C LEU A 35 -11.13 -13.73 -15.42
N THR A 36 -10.60 -14.10 -16.59
CA THR A 36 -9.19 -14.52 -16.73
C THR A 36 -8.22 -13.33 -16.75
N PRO A 37 -7.01 -13.44 -16.17
CA PRO A 37 -5.98 -12.41 -16.30
C PRO A 37 -5.62 -12.13 -17.76
N THR A 38 -5.74 -13.11 -18.67
CA THR A 38 -5.44 -12.92 -20.09
C THR A 38 -6.40 -11.96 -20.80
N ALA A 39 -7.55 -11.63 -20.21
CA ALA A 39 -8.50 -10.67 -20.76
C ALA A 39 -8.19 -9.21 -20.37
N LEU A 40 -7.26 -8.99 -19.44
CA LEU A 40 -6.97 -7.67 -18.89
C LEU A 40 -5.75 -7.03 -19.56
N SER A 41 -5.86 -5.74 -19.90
CA SER A 41 -4.78 -5.03 -20.59
C SER A 41 -3.53 -4.91 -19.71
N CYS A 42 -3.71 -4.65 -18.40
CA CYS A 42 -2.60 -4.60 -17.46
C CYS A 42 -1.83 -5.93 -17.35
N TYR A 43 -2.42 -7.07 -17.70
CA TYR A 43 -1.73 -8.37 -17.74
C TYR A 43 -1.15 -8.71 -19.12
N GLY A 44 -1.15 -7.76 -20.06
CA GLY A 44 -0.50 -7.87 -21.36
C GLY A 44 -1.43 -8.08 -22.55
N ASN A 45 -2.76 -8.04 -22.35
CA ASN A 45 -3.70 -8.10 -23.46
C ASN A 45 -3.65 -6.80 -24.29
N THR A 46 -3.46 -6.91 -25.60
CA THR A 46 -3.34 -5.75 -26.51
C THR A 46 -4.65 -5.35 -27.19
N VAL A 47 -5.72 -6.15 -27.03
CA VAL A 47 -7.01 -5.98 -27.70
C VAL A 47 -8.05 -5.42 -26.71
N CYS A 48 -8.17 -6.03 -25.54
CA CYS A 48 -9.12 -5.64 -24.51
C CYS A 48 -8.68 -4.34 -23.83
N ARG A 49 -9.58 -3.35 -23.80
CA ARG A 49 -9.32 -2.05 -23.17
C ARG A 49 -9.97 -2.02 -21.79
N THR A 50 -9.17 -1.96 -20.73
CA THR A 50 -9.64 -2.02 -19.34
C THR A 50 -9.15 -0.83 -18.50
N PRO A 51 -9.35 0.43 -18.94
CA PRO A 51 -8.65 1.60 -18.40
C PRO A 51 -8.88 1.83 -16.89
N ASN A 52 -10.06 1.47 -16.38
CA ASN A 52 -10.36 1.59 -14.95
C ASN A 52 -9.61 0.55 -14.11
N ILE A 53 -9.52 -0.70 -14.57
CA ILE A 53 -8.76 -1.77 -13.91
C ILE A 53 -7.27 -1.48 -14.03
N ASP A 54 -6.82 -0.96 -15.18
CA ASP A 54 -5.43 -0.61 -15.41
C ASP A 54 -4.98 0.52 -14.47
N ARG A 55 -5.84 1.53 -14.26
CA ARG A 55 -5.60 2.59 -13.27
C ARG A 55 -5.52 2.03 -11.85
N LEU A 56 -6.41 1.12 -11.47
CA LEU A 56 -6.36 0.46 -10.16
C LEU A 56 -5.08 -0.36 -9.97
N ALA A 57 -4.65 -1.08 -11.01
CA ALA A 57 -3.41 -1.86 -11.00
C ALA A 57 -2.16 -0.98 -10.92
N ALA A 58 -2.18 0.22 -11.51
CA ALA A 58 -1.08 1.18 -11.47
C ALA A 58 -0.98 1.93 -10.13
N SER A 59 -2.11 2.26 -9.50
CA SER A 59 -2.13 2.95 -8.20
C SER A 59 -2.06 2.03 -6.98
N GLY A 60 -2.33 0.74 -7.18
CA GLY A 60 -2.43 -0.25 -6.12
C GLY A 60 -1.36 -1.34 -6.21
N THR A 61 -1.66 -2.48 -5.61
CA THR A 61 -0.82 -3.69 -5.72
C THR A 61 -1.50 -4.68 -6.67
N ARG A 62 -0.78 -5.13 -7.68
CA ARG A 62 -1.22 -6.16 -8.63
C ARG A 62 -0.53 -7.48 -8.36
N PHE A 63 -1.32 -8.53 -8.15
CA PHE A 63 -0.81 -9.89 -7.96
C PHE A 63 -0.64 -10.60 -9.31
N THR A 64 0.60 -10.91 -9.70
CA THR A 64 0.88 -11.68 -10.94
C THR A 64 0.71 -13.19 -10.76
N ARG A 65 0.49 -13.64 -9.52
CA ARG A 65 0.35 -15.05 -9.12
C ARG A 65 -0.82 -15.20 -8.14
N ALA A 66 -2.00 -14.76 -8.54
CA ALA A 66 -3.24 -15.01 -7.81
C ALA A 66 -3.83 -16.36 -8.24
N TYR A 67 -4.25 -17.18 -7.27
CA TYR A 67 -4.77 -18.52 -7.50
C TYR A 67 -6.20 -18.62 -6.96
N CYS A 68 -7.08 -19.26 -7.74
CA CYS A 68 -8.37 -19.73 -7.25
C CYS A 68 -8.19 -21.18 -6.81
N GLN A 69 -8.52 -21.48 -5.56
CA GLN A 69 -8.62 -22.86 -5.10
C GLN A 69 -9.98 -23.39 -5.55
N GLY A 70 -9.97 -24.31 -6.51
CA GLY A 70 -11.14 -24.95 -7.10
C GLY A 70 -10.75 -26.28 -7.72
#